data_AF-A0A7C4GZ32-F1
#
_entry.id   AF-A0A7C4GZ32-F1
#
_cell.length_a   1.000
_cell.length_b   1.000
_cell.length_c   1.000
_cell.angle_alpha   90.00
_cell.angle_beta   90.00
_cell.angle_gamma   90.00
#
_symmetry.space_group_name_H-M   'P 1'
#
loop_
_entity.id
_entity.type
_entity.pdbx_description
1 polymer ?
#
loop_
_entity_poly.entity_id
_entity_poly.type
_entity_poly.pdbx_seq_one_letter_code
_entity_poly.pdbx_strand_id
1 'polypeptide(L)'
;MNTNREIDLSRLALALRNLLAIYASGLAILIIYILLLSYGVRILLDLSSPFRELSIGLYGVILTAVWLYSWWRAIKIIRNRLLGIKGSRASPHQK
;
A
#
# COMPACT_ATOMS: atom_id res chain seq x y z
N MET A 1 -1.32 40.28 -1.53
CA MET A 1 -1.62 39.38 -0.39
C MET A 1 -2.37 38.10 -0.84
N ASN A 2 -2.04 37.54 -2.02
CA ASN A 2 -2.76 36.40 -2.64
C ASN A 2 -1.90 35.14 -2.83
N THR A 3 -0.57 35.27 -2.77
CA THR A 3 0.39 34.18 -3.00
C THR A 3 0.37 33.09 -1.93
N ASN A 4 0.03 33.43 -0.67
CA ASN A 4 -0.06 32.42 0.40
C ASN A 4 -1.22 31.43 0.18
N ARG A 5 -2.37 31.87 -0.36
CA ARG A 5 -3.52 30.99 -0.60
C ARG A 5 -3.28 29.99 -1.73
N GLU A 6 -2.62 30.41 -2.82
CA GLU A 6 -2.30 29.51 -3.94
C GLU A 6 -1.27 28.45 -3.55
N ILE A 7 -0.30 28.82 -2.71
CA ILE A 7 0.72 27.89 -2.20
C ILE A 7 0.09 26.88 -1.22
N ASP A 8 -0.89 27.26 -0.41
CA ASP A 8 -1.61 26.31 0.46
C ASP A 8 -2.51 25.36 -0.32
N LEU A 9 -3.26 25.86 -1.32
CA LEU A 9 -4.15 25.02 -2.15
C LEU A 9 -3.37 23.98 -2.96
N SER A 10 -2.23 24.35 -3.54
CA SER A 10 -1.38 23.42 -4.27
C SER A 10 -0.76 22.34 -3.38
N ARG A 11 -0.37 22.68 -2.14
CA ARG A 11 0.08 21.71 -1.12
C ARG A 11 -1.04 20.79 -0.67
N LEU A 12 -2.24 21.33 -0.48
CA LEU A 12 -3.43 20.56 -0.11
C LEU A 12 -3.81 19.55 -1.21
N ALA A 13 -3.82 19.99 -2.48
CA ALA A 13 -4.09 19.13 -3.63
C ALA A 13 -3.02 18.03 -3.78
N LEU A 14 -1.75 18.33 -3.50
CA LEU A 14 -0.68 17.34 -3.50
C LEU A 14 -0.85 16.31 -2.36
N ALA A 15 -1.26 16.75 -1.17
CA ALA A 15 -1.53 15.87 -0.04
C ALA A 15 -2.74 14.95 -0.32
N LEU A 16 -3.83 15.51 -0.87
CA LEU A 16 -5.02 14.76 -1.29
C LEU A 16 -4.70 13.71 -2.35
N ARG A 17 -3.92 14.06 -3.38
CA ARG A 17 -3.48 13.09 -4.40
C ARG A 17 -2.66 11.95 -3.80
N ASN A 18 -1.80 12.23 -2.82
CA ASN A 18 -1.04 11.17 -2.15
C ASN A 18 -1.91 10.31 -1.25
N LEU A 19 -2.85 10.91 -0.52
CA LEU A 19 -3.80 10.15 0.29
C LEU A 19 -4.61 9.20 -0.61
N LEU A 20 -5.08 9.71 -1.76
CA LEU A 20 -5.78 8.91 -2.75
C LEU A 20 -4.90 7.79 -3.32
N ALA A 21 -3.62 8.07 -3.61
CA ALA A 21 -2.68 7.07 -4.10
C ALA A 21 -2.42 5.97 -3.06
N ILE A 22 -2.25 6.31 -1.78
CA ILE A 22 -2.11 5.34 -0.69
C ILE A 22 -3.39 4.48 -0.62
N TYR A 23 -4.55 5.12 -0.62
CA TYR A 23 -5.83 4.42 -0.55
C TYR A 23 -6.06 3.48 -1.74
N ALA A 24 -5.81 3.95 -2.97
CA ALA A 24 -5.96 3.15 -4.19
C ALA A 24 -4.95 1.99 -4.25
N SER A 25 -3.68 2.23 -3.90
CA SER A 25 -2.67 1.16 -3.81
C SER A 25 -3.09 0.11 -2.80
N GLY A 26 -3.70 0.57 -1.73
CA GLY A 26 -4.21 -0.26 -0.69
C GLY A 26 -5.38 -1.15 -1.08
N LEU A 27 -6.37 -0.53 -1.71
CA LEU A 27 -7.53 -1.24 -2.26
C LEU A 27 -7.09 -2.30 -3.27
N ALA A 28 -6.12 -1.99 -4.14
CA ALA A 28 -5.57 -2.95 -5.09
C ALA A 28 -4.91 -4.15 -4.39
N ILE A 29 -4.08 -3.91 -3.37
CA ILE A 29 -3.44 -4.98 -2.59
C ILE A 29 -4.49 -5.82 -1.83
N LEU A 30 -5.55 -5.19 -1.32
CA LEU A 30 -6.67 -5.89 -0.67
C LEU A 30 -7.44 -6.78 -1.64
N ILE A 31 -7.71 -6.30 -2.87
CA ILE A 31 -8.37 -7.10 -3.91
C ILE A 31 -7.53 -8.34 -4.23
N ILE A 32 -6.21 -8.17 -4.41
CA ILE A 32 -5.29 -9.30 -4.66
C ILE A 32 -5.31 -10.28 -3.47
N TYR A 33 -5.33 -9.77 -2.23
CA TYR A 33 -5.42 -10.60 -1.03
C TYR A 33 -6.70 -11.43 -1.01
N ILE A 34 -7.86 -10.83 -1.30
CA ILE A 34 -9.15 -11.55 -1.32
C ILE A 34 -9.12 -12.63 -2.39
N LEU A 35 -8.63 -12.32 -3.60
CA LEU A 35 -8.53 -13.29 -4.70
C LEU A 35 -7.64 -14.47 -4.34
N LEU A 36 -6.46 -14.21 -3.76
CA LEU A 36 -5.55 -15.24 -3.29
C LEU A 36 -6.22 -16.08 -2.20
N LEU A 37 -6.80 -15.44 -1.19
CA LEU A 37 -7.46 -16.12 -0.07
C LEU A 37 -8.55 -17.06 -0.58
N SER A 38 -9.45 -16.58 -1.43
CA SER A 38 -10.52 -17.39 -2.00
C SER A 38 -9.99 -18.55 -2.83
N TYR A 39 -8.98 -18.33 -3.67
CA TYR A 39 -8.40 -19.37 -4.51
C TYR A 39 -7.67 -20.44 -3.69
N GLY A 40 -6.84 -20.03 -2.72
CA GLY A 40 -6.11 -20.93 -1.84
C GLY A 40 -7.05 -21.75 -0.96
N VAL A 41 -8.07 -21.11 -0.36
CA VAL A 41 -9.10 -21.83 0.41
C VAL A 41 -9.85 -22.83 -0.45
N ARG A 42 -10.21 -22.47 -1.69
CA ARG A 42 -10.89 -23.40 -2.60
C ARG A 42 -10.05 -24.66 -2.89
N ILE A 43 -8.75 -24.50 -3.13
CA ILE A 43 -7.84 -25.64 -3.34
C ILE A 43 -7.70 -26.47 -2.05
N LEU A 44 -7.54 -25.81 -0.91
CA LEU A 44 -7.40 -26.46 0.38
C LEU A 44 -8.65 -27.24 0.80
N LEU A 45 -9.84 -26.74 0.46
CA LEU A 45 -11.11 -27.42 0.72
C LEU A 45 -11.24 -28.74 -0.05
N ASP A 46 -10.63 -28.82 -1.24
CA ASP A 46 -10.62 -30.01 -2.10
C ASP A 46 -9.66 -31.11 -1.60
N LEU A 47 -8.75 -30.78 -0.67
CA LEU A 47 -7.88 -31.78 -0.05
C LEU A 47 -8.65 -32.67 0.94
N SER A 48 -8.61 -33.98 0.72
CA SER A 48 -9.12 -35.01 1.64
C SER A 48 -8.10 -35.36 2.74
N SER A 49 -7.50 -34.36 3.38
CA SER A 49 -6.46 -34.54 4.41
C SER A 49 -6.97 -34.12 5.80
N PRO A 50 -6.64 -34.87 6.88
CA PRO A 50 -6.97 -34.47 8.25
C PRO A 50 -6.25 -33.18 8.68
N PHE A 51 -5.17 -32.78 7.99
CA PHE A 51 -4.45 -31.53 8.27
C PHE A 51 -5.05 -30.30 7.58
N ARG A 52 -6.16 -30.45 6.85
CA ARG A 52 -6.77 -29.38 6.05
C ARG A 52 -7.05 -28.10 6.83
N GLU A 53 -7.70 -28.21 7.99
CA GLU A 53 -8.06 -27.03 8.81
C GLU A 53 -6.81 -26.28 9.29
N LEU A 54 -5.78 -27.02 9.68
CA LEU A 54 -4.50 -26.48 10.10
C LEU A 54 -3.79 -25.76 8.94
N SER A 55 -3.82 -26.35 7.75
CA SER A 55 -3.29 -25.73 6.53
C SER A 55 -4.05 -24.47 6.12
N ILE A 56 -5.39 -24.44 6.24
CA ILE A 56 -6.21 -23.25 5.99
C ILE A 56 -5.86 -22.14 6.97
N GLY A 57 -5.74 -22.47 8.27
CA GLY A 57 -5.32 -21.51 9.30
C GLY A 57 -3.94 -20.92 9.02
N LEU A 58 -2.94 -21.77 8.76
CA LEU A 58 -1.58 -21.34 8.42
C LEU A 58 -1.56 -20.49 7.15
N TYR A 59 -2.30 -20.89 6.13
CA TYR A 59 -2.43 -20.16 4.88
C TYR A 59 -2.99 -18.75 5.11
N GLY A 60 -4.08 -18.62 5.87
CA GLY A 60 -4.68 -17.34 6.23
C GLY A 60 -3.71 -16.42 7.00
N VAL A 61 -2.98 -16.97 7.97
CA VAL A 61 -2.00 -16.21 8.77
C VAL A 61 -0.84 -15.71 7.91
N ILE A 62 -0.25 -16.59 7.09
CA ILE A 62 0.84 -16.23 6.18
C ILE A 62 0.37 -15.16 5.20
N LEU A 63 -0.81 -15.33 4.60
CA LEU A 63 -1.35 -14.39 3.64
C LEU A 63 -1.62 -13.02 4.28
N THR A 64 -2.12 -13.00 5.52
CA THR A 64 -2.35 -11.77 6.28
C THR A 64 -1.02 -11.06 6.58
N ALA A 65 0.01 -11.79 7.00
CA ALA A 65 1.33 -11.22 7.25
C ALA A 65 1.96 -10.63 5.97
N VAL A 66 1.85 -11.34 4.84
CA VAL A 66 2.31 -10.87 3.53
C VAL A 66 1.55 -9.61 3.09
N TRP A 67 0.24 -9.58 3.30
CA TRP A 67 -0.58 -8.41 3.00
C TRP A 67 -0.16 -7.19 3.83
N LEU A 68 -0.03 -7.36 5.16
CA LEU A 68 0.38 -6.29 6.07
C LEU A 68 1.77 -5.74 5.71
N TYR A 69 2.71 -6.63 5.40
CA TYR A 69 4.06 -6.26 4.96
C TYR A 69 4.05 -5.50 3.63
N SER A 70 3.27 -5.98 2.65
CA SER A 70 3.15 -5.35 1.33
C SER A 70 2.53 -3.95 1.43
N TRP A 71 1.50 -3.81 2.27
CA TRP A 71 0.88 -2.53 2.58
C TRP A 71 1.86 -1.56 3.24
N TRP A 72 2.57 -2.01 4.27
CA TRP A 72 3.58 -1.20 4.95
C TRP A 72 4.67 -0.73 3.98
N ARG A 73 5.13 -1.62 3.09
CA ARG A 73 6.11 -1.30 2.05
C ARG A 73 5.57 -0.25 1.07
N ALA A 74 4.31 -0.37 0.64
CA ALA A 74 3.67 0.62 -0.23
C ALA A 74 3.63 2.01 0.43
N ILE A 75 3.22 2.11 1.70
CA ILE A 75 3.27 3.35 2.46
C ILE A 75 4.69 3.91 2.51
N LYS A 76 5.69 3.06 2.82
CA LYS A 76 7.09 3.49 2.93
C LYS A 76 7.63 4.05 1.61
N ILE A 77 7.29 3.42 0.48
CA ILE A 77 7.68 3.89 -0.86
C ILE A 77 7.03 5.24 -1.18
N ILE A 78 5.73 5.38 -0.91
CA ILE A 78 5.01 6.64 -1.16
C ILE A 78 5.57 7.76 -0.28
N ARG A 79 5.83 7.47 1.01
CA ARG A 79 6.47 8.40 1.94
C ARG A 79 7.87 8.82 1.49
N ASN A 80 8.68 7.87 1.01
CA ASN A 80 10.03 8.18 0.51
C ASN A 80 9.99 9.03 -0.77
N ARG A 81 9.05 8.77 -1.69
CA ARG A 81 8.84 9.64 -2.86
C ARG A 81 8.43 11.05 -2.46
N LEU A 82 7.55 11.18 -1.46
CA LEU A 82 7.11 12.47 -0.93
C LEU A 82 8.24 13.28 -0.29
N LEU A 83 9.12 12.64 0.48
CA LEU A 83 10.27 13.30 1.10
C LEU A 83 11.39 13.58 0.09
N GLY A 84 11.61 12.69 -0.89
CA GLY A 84 12.58 12.90 -1.98
C GLY A 84 12.23 14.09 -2.87
N ILE A 85 10.93 14.35 -3.11
CA ILE A 85 10.47 15.55 -3.83
C ILE A 85 10.77 16.83 -3.03
N LYS A 86 10.81 16.77 -1.69
CA LYS A 86 11.24 17.92 -0.85
C LYS A 86 12.76 18.15 -0.89
N GLY A 87 13.58 17.11 -1.00
CA GLY A 87 15.04 17.23 -1.07
C GLY A 87 15.58 17.73 -2.40
N SER A 88 14.92 17.39 -3.52
CA SER A 88 15.39 17.76 -4.86
C SER A 88 15.18 19.23 -5.25
N ARG A 89 14.46 20.03 -4.46
CA ARG A 89 14.28 21.48 -4.69
C ARG A 89 15.25 22.35 -3.89
N ALA A 90 16.14 21.76 -3.10
CA ALA A 90 17.09 22.47 -2.25
C ALA A 90 18.54 22.42 -2.77
N SER A 91 18.75 22.33 -4.08
CA SER A 91 20.06 22.63 -4.69
C SER A 91 19.96 23.91 -5.54
N PRO A 92 20.02 25.10 -4.91
CA PRO A 92 20.44 26.29 -5.60
C PRO A 92 21.97 26.31 -5.66
N HIS A 93 22.52 26.70 -6.81
CA HIS A 93 23.93 27.00 -7.05
C HIS A 93 24.93 25.83 -7.04
N GLN A 94 25.23 25.33 -8.24
CA GLN A 94 26.60 24.99 -8.60
C GLN A 94 26.87 25.32 -10.08
N LYS A 95 27.27 26.56 -10.32
CA LYS A 95 28.28 26.99 -11.29
C LYS A 95 28.75 28.39 -10.92
#